data_AF-A0A940ZQI8-F1
#
_entry.id   AF-A0A940ZQI8-F1
#
_cell.length_a   1.000
_cell.length_b   1.000
_cell.length_c   1.000
_cell.angle_alpha   90.00
_cell.angle_beta   90.00
_cell.angle_gamma   90.00
#
_symmetry.space_group_name_H-M   'P 1'
#
loop_
_entity.id
_entity.type
_entity.pdbx_description
1 polymer ?
#
loop_
_entity_poly.entity_id
_entity_poly.type
_entity_poly.pdbx_seq_one_letter_code
_entity_poly.pdbx_strand_id
1 'polypeptide(L)'
;MYRLEFDESLCTTCPTSDCLVKCQYLAMDRDRARGEMIKIARGEDSPVLHDCVTCYACEEYCQRGNHPFYLISERREERFIPTSPRPTMNQFIRMFEFEDREAQGQYQTGPV
;
A
#
# COMPACT_ATOMS: atom_id res chain seq x y z
N MET A 1 15.93 -14.13 -1.26
CA MET A 1 15.21 -12.87 -1.04
C MET A 1 13.91 -12.98 -1.80
N TYR A 2 12.76 -12.96 -1.12
CA TYR A 2 11.46 -13.01 -1.81
C TYR A 2 11.26 -11.71 -2.58
N ARG A 3 10.73 -11.80 -3.80
CA ARG A 3 10.54 -10.65 -4.67
C ARG A 3 9.05 -10.33 -4.72
N LEU A 4 8.68 -9.20 -4.15
CA LEU A 4 7.28 -8.74 -4.04
C LEU A 4 6.87 -8.02 -5.33
N GLU A 5 6.97 -8.72 -6.46
CA GLU A 5 6.63 -8.17 -7.78
C GLU A 5 5.19 -8.54 -8.16
N PHE A 6 4.49 -7.59 -8.75
CA PHE A 6 3.17 -7.83 -9.34
C PHE A 6 3.32 -8.17 -10.83
N ASP A 7 2.74 -9.30 -11.26
CA ASP A 7 2.68 -9.71 -12.66
C ASP A 7 1.26 -9.50 -13.23
N GLU A 8 1.15 -8.62 -14.23
CA GLU A 8 -0.11 -8.33 -14.92
C GLU A 8 -0.68 -9.56 -15.65
N SER A 9 0.17 -10.44 -16.18
CA SER A 9 -0.26 -11.64 -16.89
C SER A 9 -0.94 -12.66 -15.96
N LEU A 10 -0.45 -12.77 -14.72
CA LEU A 10 -1.09 -13.56 -13.69
C LEU A 10 -2.42 -12.94 -13.26
N CYS A 11 -2.50 -11.62 -13.11
CA CYS A 11 -3.76 -10.97 -12.77
C CYS A 11 -4.83 -11.11 -13.87
N THR A 12 -4.42 -10.97 -15.14
CA THR A 12 -5.32 -11.02 -16.30
C THR A 12 -6.00 -12.39 -16.46
N THR A 13 -5.31 -13.46 -16.07
CA THR A 13 -5.82 -14.83 -16.13
C THR A 13 -6.45 -15.30 -14.82
N CYS A 14 -6.63 -14.41 -13.83
CA CYS A 14 -7.15 -14.78 -12.51
C CYS A 14 -8.63 -15.20 -12.60
N PRO A 15 -8.99 -16.43 -12.16
CA PRO A 15 -10.36 -16.91 -12.26
C PRO A 15 -11.30 -16.33 -11.20
N THR A 16 -10.78 -15.86 -10.05
CA THR A 16 -11.60 -15.45 -8.90
C THR A 16 -11.56 -13.95 -8.62
N SER A 17 -10.42 -13.29 -8.85
CA SER A 17 -10.17 -11.90 -8.43
C SER A 17 -10.51 -11.66 -6.95
N ASP A 18 -10.27 -12.68 -6.12
CA ASP A 18 -10.65 -12.70 -4.70
C ASP A 18 -10.05 -11.55 -3.89
N CYS A 19 -8.89 -11.03 -4.32
CA CYS A 19 -8.22 -9.89 -3.69
C CYS A 19 -9.13 -8.68 -3.49
N LEU A 20 -10.03 -8.39 -4.45
CA LEU A 20 -11.00 -7.30 -4.33
C LEU A 20 -12.45 -7.78 -4.21
N VAL A 21 -12.80 -8.95 -4.75
CA VAL A 21 -14.18 -9.51 -4.60
C VAL A 21 -14.51 -9.77 -3.13
N LYS A 22 -13.53 -10.20 -2.33
CA LYS A 22 -13.71 -10.47 -0.88
C LYS A 22 -13.39 -9.25 0.00
N CYS A 23 -13.10 -8.09 -0.60
CA CYS A 23 -12.79 -6.89 0.16
C CYS A 23 -13.99 -6.46 1.00
N GLN A 24 -13.79 -6.24 2.30
CA GLN A 24 -14.86 -5.84 3.23
C GLN A 24 -15.26 -4.37 3.08
N TYR A 25 -14.42 -3.56 2.43
CA TYR A 25 -14.59 -2.11 2.32
C TYR A 25 -15.00 -1.66 0.90
N LEU A 26 -14.81 -2.53 -0.09
CA LEU A 26 -15.05 -2.25 -1.51
C LEU A 26 -15.93 -3.35 -2.09
N ALA A 27 -17.17 -3.01 -2.43
CA ALA A 27 -18.07 -3.94 -3.09
C ALA A 27 -17.86 -3.92 -4.61
N MET A 28 -17.41 -5.05 -5.18
CA MET A 28 -17.25 -5.21 -6.62
C MET A 28 -17.42 -6.66 -7.06
N ASP A 29 -17.94 -6.85 -8.27
CA ASP A 29 -17.95 -8.15 -8.93
C ASP A 29 -16.56 -8.54 -9.44
N ARG A 30 -16.42 -9.80 -9.85
CA ARG A 30 -15.14 -10.36 -10.32
C ARG A 30 -14.52 -9.60 -11.49
N ASP A 31 -15.33 -9.19 -12.47
CA ASP A 31 -14.81 -8.62 -13.70
C ASP A 31 -14.39 -7.17 -13.49
N ARG A 32 -15.15 -6.42 -12.67
CA ARG A 32 -14.73 -5.11 -12.16
C ARG A 32 -13.47 -5.23 -11.29
N ALA A 33 -13.42 -6.18 -10.36
CA ALA A 33 -12.24 -6.42 -9.51
C ALA A 33 -10.98 -6.67 -10.33
N ARG A 34 -11.07 -7.53 -11.36
CA ARG A 34 -9.94 -7.78 -12.27
C ARG A 34 -9.52 -6.51 -13.01
N GLY A 35 -10.50 -5.78 -13.55
CA GLY A 35 -10.26 -4.54 -14.30
C GLY A 35 -9.58 -3.47 -13.46
N GLU A 36 -10.03 -3.26 -12.23
CA GLU A 36 -9.44 -2.28 -11.31
C GLU A 36 -8.00 -2.65 -10.93
N MET A 37 -7.71 -3.93 -10.65
CA MET A 37 -6.31 -4.34 -10.39
C MET A 37 -5.40 -4.12 -11.60
N ILE A 38 -5.89 -4.36 -12.82
CA ILE A 38 -5.11 -4.12 -14.05
C ILE A 38 -4.86 -2.62 -14.26
N LYS A 39 -5.86 -1.76 -14.03
CA LYS A 39 -5.69 -0.30 -14.06
C LYS A 39 -4.59 0.14 -13.10
N ILE A 40 -4.65 -0.32 -11.85
CA ILE A 40 -3.65 -0.01 -10.81
C ILE A 40 -2.26 -0.48 -11.25
N ALA A 41 -2.14 -1.69 -11.80
CA ALA A 41 -0.87 -2.23 -12.30
C ALA A 41 -0.25 -1.33 -13.37
N ARG A 42 -1.08 -0.79 -14.27
CA ARG A 42 -0.68 0.13 -15.35
C ARG A 42 -0.45 1.58 -14.89
N GLY A 43 -0.65 1.86 -13.61
CA GLY A 43 -0.49 3.20 -13.05
C GLY A 43 -1.67 4.13 -13.34
N GLU A 44 -2.83 3.59 -13.72
CA GLU A 44 -4.08 4.34 -13.88
C GLU A 44 -4.77 4.57 -12.53
N ASP A 45 -5.72 5.52 -12.48
CA ASP A 45 -6.50 5.78 -11.27
C ASP A 45 -7.59 4.70 -11.06
N SER A 46 -7.94 4.47 -9.79
CA SER A 46 -8.93 3.48 -9.39
C SER A 46 -9.59 3.87 -8.07
N PRO A 47 -10.90 3.64 -7.85
CA PRO A 47 -11.53 3.80 -6.54
C PRO A 47 -10.84 3.02 -5.42
N VAL A 48 -10.17 1.90 -5.76
CA VAL A 48 -9.39 1.11 -4.80
C VAL A 48 -8.27 1.94 -4.16
N LEU A 49 -7.65 2.87 -4.89
CA LEU A 49 -6.55 3.69 -4.36
C LEU A 49 -7.02 4.70 -3.31
N HIS A 50 -8.28 5.12 -3.39
CA HIS A 50 -8.86 6.13 -2.49
C HIS A 50 -9.50 5.48 -1.27
N ASP A 51 -10.24 4.39 -1.46
CA ASP A 51 -11.06 3.77 -0.41
C ASP A 51 -10.36 2.60 0.30
N CYS A 52 -9.19 2.16 -0.17
CA CYS A 52 -8.43 1.09 0.49
C CYS A 52 -7.98 1.52 1.91
N VAL A 53 -8.36 0.72 2.90
CA VAL A 53 -7.98 0.94 4.31
C VAL A 53 -6.71 0.18 4.74
N THR A 54 -5.96 -0.38 3.78
CA THR A 54 -4.69 -1.12 4.03
C THR A 54 -4.76 -2.28 5.01
N CYS A 55 -5.86 -3.05 5.01
CA CYS A 55 -6.04 -4.16 5.95
C CYS A 55 -5.23 -5.44 5.66
N TYR A 56 -4.39 -5.45 4.63
CA TYR A 56 -3.58 -6.60 4.18
C TYR A 56 -4.34 -7.83 3.64
N ALA A 57 -5.66 -7.95 3.86
CA ALA A 57 -6.43 -9.15 3.47
C ALA A 57 -6.32 -9.56 1.99
N CYS A 58 -6.20 -8.59 1.08
CA CYS A 58 -6.02 -8.89 -0.35
C CYS A 58 -4.75 -9.69 -0.66
N GLU A 59 -3.70 -9.54 0.15
CA GLU A 59 -2.47 -10.31 0.06
C GLU A 59 -2.73 -11.78 0.41
N GLU A 60 -3.44 -12.02 1.51
CA GLU A 60 -3.78 -13.37 1.98
C GLU A 60 -4.75 -14.09 1.02
N TYR A 61 -5.63 -13.34 0.35
CA TYR A 61 -6.56 -13.90 -0.61
C TYR A 61 -5.92 -14.28 -1.95
N CYS A 62 -4.77 -13.69 -2.29
CA CYS A 62 -4.09 -13.96 -3.55
C CYS A 62 -3.31 -15.27 -3.50
N GLN A 63 -3.97 -16.39 -3.80
CA GLN A 63 -3.34 -17.72 -3.85
C GLN A 63 -2.27 -17.87 -4.96
N ARG A 64 -2.19 -16.90 -5.88
CA ARG A 64 -1.18 -16.87 -6.95
C ARG A 64 0.12 -16.19 -6.54
N GLY A 65 0.19 -15.62 -5.33
CA GLY A 65 1.36 -14.87 -4.86
C GLY A 65 1.68 -13.66 -5.73
N ASN A 66 0.65 -12.95 -6.24
CA ASN A 66 0.85 -11.81 -7.13
C ASN A 66 0.98 -10.46 -6.39
N HIS A 67 1.07 -10.50 -5.07
CA HIS A 67 1.37 -9.34 -4.21
C HIS A 67 0.48 -8.09 -4.40
N PRO A 68 -0.87 -8.22 -4.44
CA PRO A 68 -1.75 -7.09 -4.72
C PRO A 68 -1.68 -5.98 -3.66
N PHE A 69 -1.42 -6.31 -2.39
CA PHE A 69 -1.35 -5.31 -1.32
C PHE A 69 -0.19 -4.33 -1.54
N TYR A 70 0.97 -4.86 -1.91
CA TYR A 70 2.18 -4.09 -2.13
C TYR A 70 2.02 -3.17 -3.34
N LEU A 71 1.49 -3.70 -4.46
CA LEU A 71 1.16 -2.88 -5.63
C LEU A 71 0.24 -1.71 -5.25
N ILE A 72 -0.88 -1.98 -4.57
CA ILE A 72 -1.84 -0.93 -4.20
C ILE A 72 -1.16 0.12 -3.32
N SER A 73 -0.35 -0.31 -2.35
CA SER A 73 0.32 0.60 -1.41
C SER A 73 1.32 1.51 -2.13
N GLU A 74 2.16 0.96 -3.01
CA GLU A 74 3.10 1.74 -3.83
C GLU A 74 2.37 2.75 -4.72
N ARG A 75 1.30 2.32 -5.41
CA ARG A 75 0.51 3.21 -6.28
C ARG A 75 -0.19 4.34 -5.52
N ARG A 76 -0.54 4.13 -4.25
CA ARG A 76 -1.09 5.18 -3.38
C ARG A 76 -0.01 6.16 -2.92
N GLU A 77 1.17 5.65 -2.60
CA GLU A 77 2.32 6.46 -2.21
C GLU A 77 2.78 7.38 -3.35
N GLU A 78 2.89 6.85 -4.58
CA GLU A 78 3.18 7.62 -5.80
C GLU A 78 2.21 8.79 -6.03
N ARG A 79 0.98 8.69 -5.51
CA ARG A 79 -0.08 9.71 -5.60
C ARG A 79 -0.19 10.60 -4.37
N PHE A 80 0.71 10.46 -3.40
CA PHE A 80 0.67 11.17 -2.13
C PHE A 80 -0.65 10.97 -1.37
N ILE A 81 -1.20 9.75 -1.42
CA ILE A 81 -2.37 9.31 -0.64
C ILE A 81 -1.86 8.50 0.56
N PRO A 82 -1.45 9.16 1.66
CA PRO A 82 -0.89 8.45 2.79
C PRO A 82 -1.96 7.68 3.56
N THR A 83 -1.56 6.54 4.12
CA THR A 83 -2.39 5.75 5.03
C THR A 83 -2.67 6.49 6.34
N SER A 84 -1.72 7.32 6.76
CA SER A 84 -1.78 8.05 8.03
C SER A 84 -2.10 9.52 7.77
N PRO A 85 -2.91 10.18 8.61
CA PRO A 85 -3.14 11.61 8.53
C PRO A 85 -1.84 12.40 8.56
N ARG A 86 -1.75 13.49 7.79
CA ARG A 86 -0.54 14.34 7.74
C ARG A 86 -0.02 14.79 9.11
N PRO A 87 -0.86 15.15 10.11
CA PRO A 87 -0.35 15.49 11.45
C PRO A 87 0.44 14.35 12.09
N THR A 88 -0.04 13.11 11.96
CA THR A 88 0.61 11.92 12.50
C THR A 88 1.93 11.64 11.78
N MET A 89 1.95 11.74 10.44
CA MET A 89 3.19 11.61 9.68
C MET A 89 4.22 12.68 10.06
N ASN A 90 3.80 13.94 10.17
CA ASN A 90 4.68 15.04 10.58
C ASN A 90 5.26 14.80 11.98
N GLN A 91 4.47 14.25 12.90
CA GLN A 91 4.95 13.87 14.22
C GLN A 91 5.99 12.76 14.15
N PHE A 92 5.77 11.73 13.32
CA PHE A 92 6.77 10.69 13.10
C PHE A 92 8.06 11.24 12.49
N ILE A 93 7.97 12.10 11.47
CA ILE A 93 9.15 12.75 10.88
C ILE A 93 9.94 13.49 11.96
N ARG A 94 9.27 14.31 12.78
CA ARG A 94 9.92 15.03 13.90
C ARG A 94 10.53 14.11 14.96
N MET A 95 9.90 12.96 15.19
CA MET A 95 10.38 11.97 16.16
C MET A 95 11.55 11.14 15.63
N PHE A 96 11.68 10.95 14.32
CA PHE A 96 12.76 10.12 13.76
C PHE A 96 13.87 10.95 13.11
N GLU A 97 13.66 12.24 12.84
CA GLU A 97 14.72 13.22 12.52
C GLU A 97 15.66 13.52 13.71
N PHE A 98 15.50 12.87 14.88
CA PHE A 98 16.41 13.05 16.02
C PHE A 98 17.86 12.62 15.73
N GLU A 99 18.08 11.65 14.83
CA GLU A 99 19.44 11.19 14.49
C GLU A 99 20.30 12.33 13.91
N ASP A 100 19.70 13.28 13.18
CA ASP A 100 20.40 14.47 12.70
C ASP A 100 20.57 15.54 13.78
N ARG A 101 19.71 15.61 14.80
CA ARG A 101 19.78 16.66 15.84
C ARG A 101 20.79 16.38 16.94
N GLU A 102 21.02 15.10 17.27
CA GLU A 102 22.18 14.69 18.08
C GLU A 102 23.48 14.87 17.30
N ALA A 103 23.51 14.50 16.00
CA ALA A 103 24.66 14.76 15.12
C ALA A 103 24.94 16.27 14.93
N GLN A 104 23.91 17.12 14.99
CA GLN A 104 24.00 18.59 14.92
C GLN A 104 24.26 19.26 16.28
N GLY A 105 24.51 18.49 17.35
CA GLY A 105 24.94 19.01 18.65
C GLY A 105 23.90 19.88 19.38
N GLN A 106 22.61 19.73 19.06
CA GLN A 106 21.56 20.59 19.62
C GLN A 106 21.05 20.16 21.01
N TYR A 107 21.49 19.02 21.54
CA TYR A 107 21.11 18.56 22.87
C TYR A 107 22.32 18.02 23.63
N GLN A 108 22.63 18.61 24.79
CA GLN A 108 23.51 18.00 25.79
C GLN A 108 22.68 17.00 26.59
N THR A 109 22.97 15.71 26.45
CA THR A 109 22.45 14.71 27.37
C THR A 109 23.14 14.88 28.72
N GLY A 110 22.35 15.14 29.78
CA GLY A 110 22.83 15.17 31.15
C GLY A 110 23.32 13.77 31.59
N PRO A 111 24.16 13.68 32.64
CA PRO A 111 24.78 12.41 33.02
C PRO A 111 23.73 11.37 33.42
N VAL A 112 23.97 10.14 32.96
CA VAL A 112 23.22 8.92 33.32
C VAL A 112 23.49 8.53 34.77
#